data_AF-A0A524DVM6-F1
#
_entry.id   AF-A0A524DVM6-F1
#
_cell.length_a   1.000
_cell.length_b   1.000
_cell.length_c   1.000
_cell.angle_alpha   90.00
_cell.angle_beta   90.00
_cell.angle_gamma   90.00
#
_symmetry.space_group_name_H-M   'P 1'
#
loop_
_entity.id
_entity.type
_entity.pdbx_description
1 polymer ?
#
loop_
_entity_poly.entity_id
_entity_poly.type
_entity_poly.pdbx_seq_one_letter_code
_entity_poly.pdbx_strand_id
1 'polypeptide(L)' 'MIDKFISEHMYRKEIEVYCGGSDVYRGKVIACADEVLTLQTDAKLTFINTTKIISLWEK' A
#
# COMPACT_ATOMS: atom_id res chain seq x y z
N MET A 1 12.33 3.60 7.25
CA MET A 1 10.96 4.13 7.17
C MET A 1 10.15 3.17 6.32
N ILE A 2 8.90 2.87 6.69
CA ILE A 2 8.07 1.86 6.00
C ILE A 2 7.89 2.19 4.50
N ASP A 3 7.83 3.47 4.16
CA ASP A 3 7.70 3.96 2.78
C ASP A 3 8.84 3.49 1.89
N LYS A 4 10.07 3.51 2.40
CA LYS A 4 11.25 3.04 1.68
C LYS A 4 11.20 1.53 1.45
N PHE A 5 10.75 0.78 2.45
CA PHE A 5 10.56 -0.66 2.29
C PHE A 5 9.50 -0.97 1.21
N ILE A 6 8.37 -0.27 1.23
CA ILE A 6 7.31 -0.46 0.23
C ILE A 6 7.79 -0.06 -1.17
N SER A 7 8.45 1.09 -1.32
CA SER A 7 8.91 1.55 -2.63
C SER A 7 10.03 0.68 -3.21
N GLU A 8 10.90 0.10 -2.39
CA GLU A 8 12.01 -0.75 -2.87
C GLU A 8 11.60 -2.21 -3.07
N HIS A 9 10.73 -2.75 -2.22
CA HIS A 9 10.42 -4.19 -2.20
C HIS A 9 9.03 -4.57 -2.68
N MET A 10 8.09 -3.62 -2.66
CA MET A 10 6.67 -3.85 -3.02
C MET A 10 6.26 -3.18 -4.32
N TYR A 11 7.11 -2.32 -4.92
CA TYR A 11 6.78 -1.64 -6.17
C TYR A 11 6.41 -2.62 -7.29
N ARG A 12 5.28 -2.32 -7.97
CA ARG A 12 4.63 -3.13 -9.02
C ARG A 12 4.10 -4.50 -8.58
N LYS A 13 4.16 -4.85 -7.29
CA LYS A 13 3.54 -6.07 -6.77
C LYS A 13 2.10 -5.83 -6.38
N GLU A 14 1.28 -6.87 -6.47
CA GLU A 14 -0.04 -6.87 -5.84
C GLU A 14 0.11 -7.16 -4.36
N ILE A 15 -0.45 -6.28 -3.54
CA ILE A 15 -0.38 -6.41 -2.08
C ILE A 15 -1.76 -6.28 -1.46
N GLU A 16 -1.87 -6.81 -0.25
CA GLU A 16 -2.96 -6.54 0.67
C GLU A 16 -2.43 -5.68 1.83
N VAL A 17 -3.18 -4.63 2.18
CA VAL A 17 -2.83 -3.65 3.21
C VAL A 17 -3.93 -3.61 4.26
N TYR A 18 -3.54 -3.79 5.51
CA TYR A 18 -4.44 -3.75 6.66
C TYR A 18 -4.14 -2.52 7.52
N CYS A 19 -5.15 -1.68 7.72
CA CYS A 19 -5.05 -0.44 8.50
C CYS A 19 -5.77 -0.50 9.86
N GLY A 20 -6.28 -1.68 10.24
CA GLY A 20 -7.05 -1.88 11.46
C GLY A 20 -8.56 -1.99 11.22
N GLY A 21 -9.27 -2.68 12.13
CA GLY A 21 -10.71 -2.83 12.06
C GLY A 21 -11.16 -3.60 10.82
N SER A 22 -12.08 -3.02 10.04
CA SER A 22 -12.57 -3.57 8.76
C SER A 22 -11.82 -3.05 7.53
N ASP A 23 -10.81 -2.19 7.72
CA ASP A 23 -10.15 -1.50 6.62
C ASP A 23 -9.02 -2.35 6.02
N VAL A 24 -9.37 -3.03 4.94
CA VAL A 24 -8.46 -3.84 4.12
C VAL A 24 -8.49 -3.33 2.67
N TYR A 25 -7.33 -2.97 2.16
CA TYR A 25 -7.14 -2.50 0.79
C TYR A 25 -6.32 -3.50 -0.01
N ARG A 26 -6.65 -3.67 -1.29
CA ARG A 26 -5.95 -4.57 -2.21
C ARG A 26 -5.68 -3.86 -3.51
N GLY A 27 -4.47 -4.01 -4.04
CA GLY A 27 -4.11 -3.46 -5.34
C GLY A 27 -2.62 -3.53 -5.62
N LYS A 28 -2.25 -3.09 -6.82
CA LYS A 28 -0.87 -3.02 -7.27
C LYS A 28 -0.20 -1.76 -6.73
N VAL A 29 0.98 -1.89 -6.14
CA VAL A 29 1.76 -0.71 -5.70
C VAL A 29 2.28 0.04 -6.91
N ILE A 30 1.89 1.29 -7.07
CA ILE A 30 2.37 2.16 -8.15
C ILE A 30 3.24 3.31 -7.66
N ALA A 31 3.13 3.69 -6.38
CA ALA A 31 4.00 4.68 -5.74
C ALA A 31 3.95 4.52 -4.22
N CYS A 32 5.03 4.89 -3.54
CA CYS A 32 5.05 5.10 -2.09
C CYS A 32 6.08 6.18 -1.77
N ALA A 33 5.61 7.34 -1.31
CA ALA A 33 6.46 8.49 -0.97
C ALA A 33 5.70 9.42 -0.01
N ASP A 34 6.45 10.18 0.80
CA ASP A 34 5.90 11.20 1.69
C ASP A 34 4.73 10.70 2.55
N GLU A 35 4.86 9.52 3.14
CA GLU A 35 3.86 8.85 3.98
C GLU A 35 2.56 8.46 3.26
N VAL A 36 2.58 8.42 1.92
CA VAL A 36 1.43 8.02 1.09
C VAL A 36 1.79 6.82 0.22
N LEU A 37 1.07 5.72 0.44
CA LEU A 37 1.04 4.55 -0.43
C LEU A 37 -0.09 4.69 -1.45
N THR A 38 0.24 4.55 -2.73
CA THR A 38 -0.74 4.53 -3.82
C THR A 38 -0.87 3.12 -4.38
N LEU A 39 -2.07 2.56 -4.25
CA LEU A 39 -2.48 1.31 -4.87
C LEU A 39 -3.34 1.59 -6.12
N GLN A 40 -3.12 0.80 -7.16
CA GLN A 40 -3.99 0.74 -8.32
C GLN A 40 -4.81 -0.55 -8.29
N THR A 41 -6.13 -0.41 -8.48
CA THR A 41 -7.07 -1.53 -8.61
C THR A 41 -7.98 -1.22 -9.78
N ASP A 42 -7.90 -2.00 -10.86
CA ASP A 42 -8.54 -1.71 -12.14
C ASP A 42 -8.23 -0.27 -12.63
N ALA A 43 -9.27 0.55 -12.78
CA ALA A 43 -9.18 1.96 -13.18
C ALA A 43 -9.18 2.94 -11.99
N LYS A 44 -9.09 2.45 -10.74
CA LYS A 44 -9.15 3.26 -9.53
C LYS A 44 -7.78 3.35 -8.84
N LEU A 45 -7.52 4.52 -8.26
CA LEU A 45 -6.37 4.76 -7.39
C LEU A 45 -6.86 4.89 -5.94
N THR A 46 -6.15 4.21 -5.04
CA THR A 46 -6.39 4.29 -3.60
C THR A 46 -5.13 4.86 -2.93
N PHE A 47 -5.31 5.89 -2.11
CA PHE A 47 -4.24 6.57 -1.39
C PHE A 47 -4.36 6.24 0.10
N ILE A 48 -3.30 5.70 0.68
CA ILE A 48 -3.28 5.19 2.05
C ILE A 48 -2.15 5.91 2.80
N ASN A 49 -2.46 6.49 3.96
CA ASN A 49 -1.43 7.02 4.83
C ASN A 49 -0.64 5.86 5.47
N THR A 50 0.68 5.81 5.24
CA THR A 50 1.52 4.69 5.68
C THR A 50 1.66 4.59 7.20
N THR A 51 1.44 5.69 7.93
CA THR A 51 1.41 5.71 9.40
C THR A 51 0.19 4.97 9.98
N LYS A 52 -0.83 4.69 9.15
CA LYS A 52 -2.02 3.92 9.53
C LYS A 52 -1.91 2.44 9.19
N ILE A 53 -0.87 2.03 8.47
CA ILE A 53 -0.68 0.63 8.09
C ILE A 53 -0.21 -0.16 9.31
N ILE A 54 -0.97 -1.20 9.66
CA ILE A 54 -0.61 -2.16 10.71
C ILE A 54 0.22 -3.30 10.10
N SER A 55 -0.21 -3.81 8.94
CA SER A 55 0.49 -4.88 8.23
C SER A 55 0.19 -4.85 6.73
N LEU A 56 1.13 -5.36 5.93
CA LEU A 56 0.95 -5.58 4.50
C LEU A 56 1.71 -6.82 4.05
N TRP A 57 1.24 -7.47 2.98
CA TRP A 57 1.93 -8.62 2.37
C TRP A 57 1.67 -8.71 0.87
N GLU A 58 2.61 -9.30 0.15
CA GLU A 58 2.46 -9.70 -1.25
C GLU A 58 1.43 -10.83 -1.35
N LYS A 59 0.51 -10.72 -2.31
CA LYS A 59 -0.55 -11.70 -2.54
C LYS A 59 -0.08 -12.87 -3.41
#